data_AF-A0A3B8XWX4-F1
#
_entry.id   AF-A0A3B8XWX4-F1
#
_cell.length_a   1.000
_cell.length_b   1.000
_cell.length_c   1.000
_cell.angle_alpha   90.00
_cell.angle_beta   90.00
_cell.angle_gamma   90.00
#
_symmetry.space_group_name_H-M   'P 1'
#
loop_
_entity.id
_entity.type
_entity.pdbx_description
1 polymer ?
#
loop_
_entity_poly.entity_id
_entity_poly.type
_entity_poly.pdbx_seq_one_letter_code
_entity_poly.pdbx_strand_id
1 'polypeptide(L)'
;MKRYQGLLLLLTIVFITGLIPFFSSTLSAATSCIYHQEAYQGLNLSSLSGELENTGLIGQIHGAVSAEQLYVLSVREPDNFFNFRHFSLIPANQKTQETLKKVERHDQVCLQGKLMNNPSPQPHILVESSTIMEQWGGLEDYEKYKYESTIPEELKNKTQAVFKVHAIN
;
A
#
# COMPACT_ATOMS: atom_id res chain seq x y z
N MET A 1 -12.41 -80.40 33.83
CA MET A 1 -12.02 -79.65 32.62
C MET A 1 -12.81 -78.33 32.56
N LYS A 2 -12.37 -77.32 33.29
CA LYS A 2 -12.98 -75.97 33.30
C LYS A 2 -11.88 -74.98 33.66
N ARG A 3 -11.37 -74.27 32.66
CA ARG A 3 -10.51 -73.07 32.73
C ARG A 3 -9.91 -72.96 31.34
N TYR A 4 -10.41 -72.02 30.52
CA TYR A 4 -9.80 -71.41 29.32
C TYR A 4 -10.91 -70.87 28.39
N GLN A 5 -11.83 -70.07 28.93
CA GLN A 5 -12.78 -69.28 28.13
C GLN A 5 -12.89 -67.82 28.62
N GLY A 6 -11.83 -67.32 29.26
CA GLY A 6 -11.83 -65.98 29.86
C GLY A 6 -10.58 -65.17 29.58
N LEU A 7 -9.94 -65.37 28.42
CA LEU A 7 -8.72 -64.63 28.07
C LEU A 7 -8.61 -64.28 26.58
N LEU A 8 -9.74 -64.11 25.89
CA LEU A 8 -9.74 -63.71 24.47
C LEU A 8 -10.75 -62.59 24.15
N LEU A 9 -11.13 -61.80 25.14
CA LEU A 9 -12.09 -60.70 24.96
C LEU A 9 -11.64 -59.38 25.62
N LEU A 10 -10.33 -59.16 25.72
CA LEU A 10 -9.72 -57.95 26.30
C LEU A 10 -8.54 -57.45 25.47
N LEU A 11 -8.64 -57.55 24.14
CA LEU A 11 -7.66 -56.97 23.19
C LEU A 11 -8.33 -56.23 22.01
N THR A 12 -9.58 -55.76 22.17
CA THR A 12 -10.29 -54.98 21.15
C THR A 12 -10.85 -53.65 21.64
N ILE A 13 -10.44 -53.18 22.82
CA ILE A 13 -10.87 -51.88 23.35
C ILE A 13 -9.61 -51.19 23.91
N VAL A 14 -9.36 -49.94 23.50
CA VAL A 14 -8.08 -49.17 23.61
C VAL A 14 -7.23 -49.44 22.35
N PHE A 15 -7.38 -48.73 21.23
CA PHE A 15 -7.22 -47.28 21.05
C PHE A 15 -8.14 -46.77 19.92
N ILE A 16 -9.34 -46.30 20.24
CA ILE A 16 -10.14 -45.40 19.39
C ILE A 16 -10.33 -44.09 20.16
N THR A 17 -9.23 -43.41 20.47
CA THR A 17 -9.23 -42.04 21.00
C THR A 17 -7.97 -41.32 20.52
N GLY A 18 -7.83 -41.26 19.20
CA GLY A 18 -6.81 -40.47 18.51
C GLY A 18 -7.42 -39.57 17.43
N LEU A 19 -8.71 -39.24 17.54
CA LEU A 19 -9.31 -38.15 16.77
C LEU A 19 -8.93 -36.85 17.48
N ILE A 20 -7.67 -36.43 17.29
CA ILE A 20 -7.33 -35.02 17.41
C ILE A 20 -8.18 -34.36 16.32
N PRO A 21 -9.15 -33.49 16.63
CA PRO A 21 -9.68 -32.62 15.61
C PRO A 21 -8.48 -31.78 15.16
N PHE A 22 -7.91 -32.15 14.01
CA PHE A 22 -7.20 -31.19 13.18
C PHE A 22 -8.24 -30.11 12.92
N PHE A 23 -8.31 -29.13 13.82
CA PHE A 23 -8.79 -27.82 13.48
C PHE A 23 -7.83 -27.38 12.39
N SER A 24 -8.18 -27.68 11.15
CA SER A 24 -7.74 -26.91 10.01
C SER A 24 -8.19 -25.50 10.34
N SER A 25 -7.32 -24.75 11.00
CA SER A 25 -7.35 -23.31 10.96
C SER A 25 -7.34 -23.02 9.47
N THR A 26 -8.52 -22.81 8.90
CA THR A 26 -8.62 -22.10 7.65
C THR A 26 -8.04 -20.75 7.99
N LEU A 27 -6.71 -20.62 7.81
CA LEU A 27 -6.05 -19.34 7.66
C LEU A 27 -6.80 -18.71 6.50
N SER A 28 -7.86 -17.97 6.83
CA SER A 28 -8.36 -16.95 5.94
C SER A 28 -7.12 -16.10 5.69
N ALA A 29 -6.54 -16.26 4.51
CA ALA A 29 -5.43 -15.44 4.09
C ALA A 29 -5.93 -14.00 4.28
N ALA A 30 -5.33 -13.29 5.24
CA ALA A 30 -5.65 -11.90 5.48
C ALA A 30 -5.58 -11.23 4.11
N THR A 31 -6.72 -10.74 3.63
CA THR A 31 -6.82 -10.21 2.29
C THR A 31 -6.10 -8.88 2.33
N SER A 32 -4.82 -8.90 1.96
CA SER A 32 -3.97 -7.72 1.94
C SER A 32 -4.23 -6.91 0.67
N CYS A 33 -3.92 -5.63 0.77
CA CYS A 33 -4.10 -4.61 -0.25
C CYS A 33 -5.57 -4.42 -0.68
N ILE A 34 -6.51 -4.46 0.27
CA ILE A 34 -7.89 -4.01 0.05
C ILE A 34 -7.98 -2.50 0.29
N TYR A 35 -8.59 -1.77 -0.64
CA TYR A 35 -8.85 -0.34 -0.51
C TYR A 35 -10.18 -0.06 0.20
N HIS A 36 -10.13 0.51 1.41
CA HIS A 36 -11.30 0.98 2.16
C HIS A 36 -11.43 2.51 2.05
N GLN A 37 -12.28 3.01 1.15
CA GLN A 37 -12.39 4.44 0.83
C GLN A 37 -12.54 5.33 2.07
N GLU A 38 -13.31 4.89 3.06
CA GLU A 38 -13.56 5.58 4.32
C GLU A 38 -12.28 5.85 5.14
N ALA A 39 -11.27 4.99 5.03
CA ALA A 39 -10.02 5.16 5.77
C ALA A 39 -9.17 6.33 5.24
N TYR A 40 -9.40 6.73 3.98
CA TYR A 40 -8.66 7.77 3.27
C TYR A 40 -9.34 9.15 3.37
N GLN A 41 -10.60 9.20 3.83
CA GLN A 41 -11.34 10.46 4.01
C GLN A 41 -10.67 11.36 5.05
N GLY A 42 -10.43 12.62 4.69
CA GLY A 42 -9.74 13.60 5.54
C GLY A 42 -8.29 13.26 5.88
N LEU A 43 -7.74 12.15 5.37
CA LEU A 43 -6.35 11.70 5.58
C LEU A 43 -5.96 11.67 7.06
N ASN A 44 -6.86 11.14 7.90
CA ASN A 44 -6.65 11.00 9.34
C ASN A 44 -5.59 9.93 9.62
N LEU A 45 -4.54 10.29 10.38
CA LEU A 45 -3.43 9.38 10.65
C LEU A 45 -3.84 8.11 11.40
N SER A 46 -4.87 8.16 12.26
CA SER A 46 -5.36 6.99 12.98
C SER A 46 -5.97 5.97 12.02
N SER A 47 -6.80 6.44 11.08
CA SER A 47 -7.43 5.57 10.07
C SER A 47 -6.38 4.96 9.13
N LEU A 48 -5.44 5.78 8.66
CA LEU A 48 -4.35 5.32 7.78
C LEU A 48 -3.39 4.35 8.50
N SER A 49 -3.15 4.52 9.81
CA SER A 49 -2.41 3.54 10.61
C SER A 49 -3.14 2.21 10.70
N GLY A 50 -4.48 2.25 10.82
CA GLY A 50 -5.33 1.07 10.77
C GLY A 50 -5.14 0.28 9.47
N GLU A 51 -5.11 0.98 8.32
CA GLU A 51 -4.80 0.32 7.04
C GLU A 51 -3.38 -0.25 7.03
N LEU A 52 -2.37 0.52 7.45
CA LEU A 52 -0.97 0.05 7.51
C LEU A 52 -0.78 -1.25 8.30
N GLU A 53 -1.48 -1.39 9.43
CA GLU A 53 -1.29 -2.52 10.35
C GLU A 53 -2.10 -3.76 9.96
N ASN A 54 -3.17 -3.59 9.18
CA ASN A 54 -4.11 -4.68 8.87
C ASN A 54 -4.12 -4.99 7.38
N THR A 55 -4.80 -4.15 6.61
CA THR A 55 -5.22 -4.43 5.24
C THR A 55 -4.16 -4.00 4.23
N GLY A 56 -3.23 -3.13 4.59
CA GLY A 56 -2.24 -2.53 3.71
C GLY A 56 -2.67 -1.16 3.21
N LEU A 57 -1.85 -0.14 3.48
CA LEU A 57 -2.06 1.22 3.00
C LEU A 57 -1.63 1.34 1.54
N ILE A 58 -2.57 1.74 0.68
CA ILE A 58 -2.36 1.91 -0.75
C ILE A 58 -2.05 3.38 -1.04
N GLY A 59 -1.02 3.63 -1.84
CA GLY A 59 -0.67 4.97 -2.27
C GLY A 59 0.21 4.95 -3.50
N GLN A 60 0.62 6.14 -3.94
CA GLN A 60 1.51 6.30 -5.08
C GLN A 60 2.87 6.84 -4.64
N ILE A 61 3.94 6.36 -5.25
CA ILE A 61 5.27 6.91 -4.99
C ILE A 61 5.36 8.33 -5.57
N HIS A 62 5.55 9.32 -4.72
CA HIS A 62 5.74 10.71 -5.14
C HIS A 62 7.18 10.99 -5.58
N GLY A 63 8.14 10.37 -4.91
CA GLY A 63 9.57 10.50 -5.20
C GLY A 63 10.32 9.27 -4.74
N ALA A 64 11.30 8.86 -5.55
CA ALA A 64 12.19 7.74 -5.28
C ALA A 64 13.61 8.10 -5.69
N VAL A 65 14.55 7.96 -4.76
CA VAL A 65 16.00 8.05 -5.00
C VAL A 65 16.63 6.79 -4.44
N SER A 66 16.57 5.71 -5.23
CA SER A 66 16.92 4.36 -4.77
C SER A 66 18.37 4.23 -4.28
N ALA A 67 19.30 5.02 -4.83
CA ALA A 67 20.70 5.06 -4.41
C ALA A 67 20.86 5.52 -2.95
N GLU A 68 20.04 6.48 -2.51
CA GLU A 68 20.06 7.06 -1.17
C GLU A 68 19.00 6.42 -0.25
N GLN A 69 18.22 5.46 -0.76
CA GLN A 69 17.10 4.81 -0.06
C GLN A 69 16.04 5.80 0.42
N LEU A 70 15.82 6.87 -0.33
CA LEU A 70 14.82 7.88 -0.03
C LEU A 70 13.58 7.64 -0.88
N TYR A 71 12.45 7.38 -0.22
CA TYR A 71 11.17 7.18 -0.89
C TYR A 71 10.08 7.96 -0.18
N VAL A 72 9.21 8.59 -0.96
CA VAL A 72 8.06 9.34 -0.46
C VAL A 72 6.80 8.74 -1.06
N LEU A 73 5.90 8.28 -0.19
CA LEU A 73 4.55 7.88 -0.58
C LEU A 73 3.61 9.09 -0.50
N SER A 74 2.73 9.23 -1.50
CA SER A 74 1.58 10.11 -1.46
C SER A 74 0.31 9.29 -1.32
N VAL A 75 -0.48 9.62 -0.31
CA VAL A 75 -1.82 9.08 -0.09
C VAL A 75 -2.80 10.21 -0.35
N ARG A 76 -3.75 9.99 -1.26
CA ARG A 76 -4.73 11.01 -1.67
C ARG A 76 -6.10 10.71 -1.08
N GLU A 77 -6.85 11.78 -0.83
CA GLU A 77 -8.26 11.65 -0.49
C GLU A 77 -9.04 11.18 -1.73
N PRO A 78 -10.03 10.27 -1.59
CA PRO A 78 -10.71 9.64 -2.73
C PRO A 78 -11.38 10.65 -3.66
N ASP A 79 -12.03 11.66 -3.10
CA ASP A 79 -12.87 12.61 -3.83
C ASP A 79 -12.20 13.97 -4.02
N ASN A 80 -10.94 14.11 -3.62
CA ASN A 80 -10.17 15.35 -3.75
C ASN A 80 -8.70 15.05 -4.06
N PHE A 81 -8.38 15.02 -5.35
CA PHE A 81 -7.02 14.79 -5.83
C PHE A 81 -5.99 15.73 -5.18
N PHE A 82 -6.36 16.98 -4.92
CA PHE A 82 -5.46 18.00 -4.36
C PHE A 82 -5.28 17.88 -2.84
N ASN A 83 -6.11 17.09 -2.15
CA ASN A 83 -5.90 16.76 -0.76
C ASN A 83 -5.08 15.47 -0.65
N PHE A 84 -3.86 15.60 -0.17
CA PHE A 84 -2.93 14.47 -0.06
C PHE A 84 -2.02 14.62 1.16
N ARG A 85 -1.44 13.49 1.57
CA ARG A 85 -0.47 13.44 2.64
C ARG A 85 0.75 12.66 2.18
N HIS A 86 1.92 13.22 2.48
CA HIS A 86 3.21 12.56 2.22
C HIS A 86 3.71 11.79 3.43
N PHE A 87 4.31 10.64 3.15
CA PHE A 87 4.99 9.81 4.14
C PHE A 87 6.39 9.46 3.65
N SER A 88 7.39 9.63 4.52
CA SER A 88 8.72 9.07 4.27
C SER A 88 8.69 7.57 4.54
N LEU A 89 9.27 6.77 3.65
CA LEU A 89 9.31 5.32 3.84
C LEU A 89 10.69 4.88 4.34
N ILE A 90 10.70 4.07 5.40
CA ILE A 90 11.91 3.46 5.95
C ILE A 90 11.74 1.94 5.86
N PRO A 91 12.57 1.20 5.10
CA PRO A 91 12.46 -0.25 5.04
C PRO A 91 12.83 -0.87 6.39
N ALA A 92 11.97 -1.75 6.91
CA ALA A 92 12.23 -2.47 8.17
C ALA A 92 13.18 -3.67 8.00
N ASN A 93 13.33 -4.17 6.76
CA ASN A 93 14.12 -5.36 6.45
C ASN A 93 14.65 -5.33 5.00
N GLN A 94 15.59 -6.24 4.72
CA GLN A 94 16.26 -6.36 3.43
C GLN A 94 15.29 -6.62 2.27
N LYS A 95 14.28 -7.48 2.47
CA LYS A 95 13.29 -7.81 1.43
C LYS A 95 12.51 -6.56 1.01
N THR A 96 12.04 -5.78 1.97
CA THR A 96 11.34 -4.52 1.69
C THR A 96 12.27 -3.49 1.05
N GLN A 97 13.53 -3.40 1.48
CA GLN A 97 14.52 -2.52 0.84
C GLN A 97 14.71 -2.89 -0.64
N GLU A 98 14.79 -4.17 -0.97
CA GLU A 98 14.92 -4.65 -2.35
C GLU A 98 13.68 -4.39 -3.20
N THR A 99 12.48 -4.46 -2.62
CA THR A 99 11.24 -4.06 -3.30
C THR A 99 11.23 -2.55 -3.55
N LEU A 100 11.51 -1.74 -2.52
CA LEU A 100 11.51 -0.28 -2.63
C LEU A 100 12.56 0.23 -3.63
N LYS A 101 13.70 -0.44 -3.79
CA LYS A 101 14.68 -0.06 -4.83
C LYS A 101 14.15 -0.10 -6.25
N LYS A 102 13.09 -0.88 -6.51
CA LYS A 102 12.48 -1.08 -7.83
C LYS A 102 11.33 -0.12 -8.12
N VAL A 103 10.86 0.62 -7.12
CA VAL A 103 9.74 1.55 -7.33
C VAL A 103 10.24 2.80 -8.03
N GLU A 104 9.43 3.29 -8.93
CA GLU A 104 9.63 4.56 -9.61
C GLU A 104 8.55 5.57 -9.20
N ARG A 105 8.76 6.83 -9.59
CA ARG A 105 7.75 7.86 -9.36
C ARG A 105 6.45 7.45 -10.08
N HIS A 106 5.33 7.62 -9.37
CA HIS A 106 3.95 7.29 -9.75
C HIS A 106 3.57 5.82 -9.69
N ASP A 107 4.49 4.90 -9.35
CA ASP A 107 4.11 3.52 -9.07
C ASP A 107 3.09 3.45 -7.94
N GLN A 108 2.05 2.64 -8.12
CA GLN A 108 1.10 2.35 -7.05
C GLN A 108 1.65 1.19 -6.21
N VAL A 109 1.67 1.39 -4.90
CA VAL A 109 2.16 0.42 -3.94
C VAL A 109 1.15 0.20 -2.82
N CYS A 110 1.20 -0.99 -2.23
CA CYS A 110 0.53 -1.35 -1.00
C CYS A 110 1.58 -1.66 0.06
N LEU A 111 1.52 -0.96 1.19
CA LEU A 111 2.49 -1.06 2.28
C LEU A 111 1.82 -1.57 3.55
N GLN A 112 2.50 -2.48 4.26
CA GLN A 112 2.17 -2.78 5.65
C GLN A 112 3.31 -2.41 6.57
N GLY A 113 2.98 -2.04 7.79
CA GLY A 113 3.93 -1.64 8.81
C GLY A 113 3.27 -0.71 9.81
N LYS A 114 4.00 0.32 10.24
CA LYS A 114 3.51 1.25 11.26
C LYS A 114 4.04 2.66 11.08
N LEU A 115 3.25 3.62 11.54
CA LEU A 115 3.72 4.99 11.69
C LEU A 115 4.77 5.07 12.79
N MET A 116 5.83 5.82 12.53
CA MET A 116 6.86 6.08 13.51
C MET A 116 6.49 7.32 14.31
N ASN A 117 6.65 7.23 15.64
CA ASN A 117 6.62 8.41 16.49
C ASN A 117 7.98 9.10 16.43
N ASN A 118 8.06 10.20 15.69
CA ASN A 118 9.27 11.00 15.55
C ASN A 118 8.90 12.50 15.50
N PRO A 119 9.86 13.41 15.75
CA PRO A 119 9.56 14.84 15.83
C PRO A 119 9.43 15.52 14.44
N SER A 120 9.55 14.79 13.33
CA SER A 120 9.46 15.37 11.99
C SER A 120 8.01 15.78 11.68
N PRO A 121 7.79 16.94 11.06
CA PRO A 121 6.46 17.33 10.60
C PRO A 121 5.91 16.39 9.51
N GLN A 122 6.79 15.75 8.74
CA GLN A 122 6.40 14.71 7.79
C GLN A 122 6.36 13.35 8.51
N PRO A 123 5.22 12.64 8.54
CA PRO A 123 5.14 11.33 9.15
C PRO A 123 6.02 10.31 8.42
N HIS A 124 6.58 9.37 9.16
CA HIS A 124 7.40 8.28 8.60
C HIS A 124 6.69 6.95 8.80
N ILE A 125 6.79 6.07 7.82
CA ILE A 125 6.31 4.69 7.90
C ILE A 125 7.52 3.78 7.98
N LEU A 126 7.58 2.96 9.03
CA LEU A 126 8.47 1.80 9.06
C LEU A 126 7.78 0.69 8.27
N VAL A 127 8.27 0.40 7.07
CA VAL A 127 7.64 -0.51 6.10
C VAL A 127 8.12 -1.93 6.35
N GLU A 128 7.21 -2.78 6.82
CA GLU A 128 7.48 -4.19 7.14
C GLU A 128 7.27 -5.09 5.92
N SER A 129 6.27 -4.77 5.08
CA SER A 129 6.03 -5.42 3.79
C SER A 129 5.63 -4.39 2.72
N SER A 130 5.95 -4.67 1.47
CA SER A 130 5.64 -3.81 0.33
C SER A 130 5.31 -4.66 -0.89
N THR A 131 4.26 -4.28 -1.61
CA THR A 131 3.84 -4.87 -2.88
C THR A 131 3.65 -3.75 -3.90
N ILE A 132 4.28 -3.87 -5.08
CA ILE A 132 4.01 -2.98 -6.21
C ILE A 132 2.73 -3.49 -6.88
N MET A 133 1.69 -2.66 -6.91
CA MET A 133 0.38 -3.00 -7.46
C MET A 133 0.32 -2.67 -8.94
N GLU A 134 0.83 -1.51 -9.31
CA GLU A 134 0.84 -1.00 -10.68
C GLU A 134 2.13 -0.21 -10.93
N GLN A 135 2.78 -0.46 -12.05
CA GLN A 135 3.95 0.31 -12.49
C GLN A 135 3.50 1.43 -13.40
N TRP A 136 4.05 2.63 -13.22
CA TRP A 136 3.74 3.74 -14.10
C TRP A 136 4.46 3.60 -15.44
N GLY A 137 3.69 3.42 -16.53
CA GLY A 137 4.23 3.27 -17.89
C GLY A 137 4.80 4.54 -18.53
N GLY A 138 4.94 5.63 -17.77
CA GLY A 138 5.42 6.90 -18.30
C GLY A 138 4.38 7.65 -19.15
N LEU A 139 4.87 8.55 -20.01
CA LEU A 139 4.05 9.37 -20.91
C LEU A 139 4.14 8.91 -22.38
N GLU A 140 4.74 7.74 -22.65
CA GLU A 140 5.05 7.32 -24.03
C GLU A 140 3.77 7.18 -24.90
N ASP A 141 2.66 6.79 -24.29
CA ASP A 141 1.36 6.64 -24.97
C ASP A 141 0.53 7.95 -25.04
N TYR A 142 0.99 9.03 -24.42
CA TYR A 142 0.27 10.31 -24.46
C TYR A 142 0.74 11.15 -25.64
N GLU A 143 -0.20 11.60 -26.47
CA GLU A 143 0.11 12.61 -27.47
C GLU A 143 0.74 13.83 -26.80
N LYS A 144 1.97 14.17 -27.21
CA LYS A 144 2.65 15.36 -26.71
C LYS A 144 1.76 16.57 -26.96
N TYR A 145 1.51 17.34 -25.91
CA TYR A 145 0.77 18.58 -26.01
C TYR A 145 1.38 19.46 -27.11
N LYS A 146 0.57 19.80 -28.10
CA LYS A 146 0.97 20.72 -29.17
C LYS A 146 0.85 22.14 -28.63
N TYR A 147 1.99 22.76 -28.35
CA TYR A 147 2.03 24.15 -27.93
C TYR A 147 1.55 25.04 -29.08
N GLU A 148 0.42 25.71 -28.88
CA GLU A 148 -0.04 26.79 -29.77
C GLU A 148 0.47 28.12 -29.21
N SER A 149 1.27 28.83 -30.00
CA SER A 149 1.86 30.13 -29.65
C SER A 149 1.13 31.31 -30.30
N THR A 150 -0.04 31.06 -30.89
CA THR A 150 -0.81 32.11 -31.57
C THR A 150 -1.32 33.10 -30.53
N ILE A 151 -0.75 34.30 -30.53
CA ILE A 151 -1.25 35.42 -29.72
C ILE A 151 -2.64 35.81 -30.29
N PRO A 152 -3.72 35.75 -29.48
CA PRO A 152 -5.04 36.21 -29.88
C PRO A 152 -4.99 37.61 -30.51
N GLU A 153 -5.78 37.86 -31.56
CA GLU A 153 -5.77 39.14 -32.29
C GLU A 153 -5.94 40.35 -31.36
N GLU A 154 -6.78 40.22 -30.33
CA GLU A 154 -7.03 41.25 -29.30
C GLU A 154 -5.78 41.64 -28.47
N LEU A 155 -4.74 40.80 -28.47
CA LEU A 155 -3.53 40.98 -27.69
C LEU A 155 -2.31 41.44 -28.53
N LYS A 156 -2.36 41.36 -29.87
CA LYS A 156 -1.18 41.61 -30.74
C LYS A 156 -0.54 42.99 -30.61
N ASN A 157 -1.33 44.00 -30.22
CA ASN A 157 -0.87 45.39 -30.06
C ASN A 157 -0.90 45.87 -28.60
N LYS A 158 -1.04 44.95 -27.64
CA LYS A 158 -1.05 45.26 -26.22
C LYS A 158 0.34 45.03 -25.63
N THR A 159 0.81 45.98 -24.82
CA THR A 159 2.07 45.84 -24.07
C THR A 159 1.87 45.16 -22.71
N GLN A 160 0.62 45.00 -22.28
CA GLN A 160 0.25 44.34 -21.03
C GLN A 160 -1.12 43.67 -21.14
N ALA A 161 -1.30 42.57 -20.42
CA ALA A 161 -2.57 41.85 -20.28
C ALA A 161 -2.63 41.14 -18.92
N VAL A 162 -3.83 40.95 -18.39
CA VAL A 162 -4.08 40.26 -17.11
C VAL A 162 -4.85 38.98 -17.41
N PHE A 163 -4.33 37.85 -16.95
CA PHE A 163 -4.93 36.53 -17.16
C PHE A 163 -5.28 35.88 -15.83
N LYS A 164 -6.36 35.10 -15.82
CA LYS A 164 -6.61 34.11 -14.77
C LYS A 164 -5.80 32.87 -15.11
N VAL A 165 -4.79 32.57 -14.31
CA VAL A 165 -3.99 31.36 -14.47
C VAL A 165 -4.60 30.27 -13.61
N HIS A 166 -4.86 29.11 -14.20
CA HIS A 166 -5.13 27.87 -13.48
C HIS A 166 -3.91 26.98 -13.63
N ALA A 167 -3.12 26.86 -12.56
CA ALA A 167 -1.98 25.96 -12.54
C ALA A 167 -2.46 24.57 -12.12
N ILE A 168 -2.25 23.59 -13.00
CA ILE A 168 -2.40 22.17 -12.68
C ILE A 168 -0.99 21.70 -12.32
N ASN A 169 -0.76 21.43 -11.03
CA ASN A 169 0.51 20.89 -10.52
C ASN A 169 0.47 19.36 -10.43
#